data_AF-A0A6L8HYV6-F1
#
_entry.id   AF-A0A6L8HYV6-F1
#
_cell.length_a   1.000
_cell.length_b   1.000
_cell.length_c   1.000
_cell.angle_alpha   90.00
_cell.angle_beta   90.00
_cell.angle_gamma   90.00
#
_symmetry.space_group_name_H-M   'P 1'
#
loop_
_entity.id
_entity.type
_entity.pdbx_description
1 polymer ?
#
loop_
_entity_poly.entity_id
_entity_poly.type
_entity_poly.pdbx_seq_one_letter_code
_entity_poly.pdbx_strand_id
1 'polypeptide(L)'
;MLRTLCAALLALAAPGHAQVPDELAYADLNAGWRDGHTHVAGLTIRLAPGWKTYWRVPGEAGIPPVFNWSGSSNVAAVRVHF
;
A
#
# COMPACT_ATOMS: atom_id res chain seq x y z
N MET A 1 6.97 29.14 -41.20
CA MET A 1 5.80 28.37 -40.71
C MET A 1 6.19 27.19 -39.81
N LEU A 2 7.24 26.43 -40.10
CA LEU A 2 7.70 25.31 -39.23
C LEU A 2 8.23 25.75 -37.84
N ARG A 3 8.92 26.90 -37.76
CA ARG A 3 9.48 27.42 -36.48
C ARG A 3 8.41 27.85 -35.47
N THR A 4 7.27 28.35 -35.93
CA THR A 4 6.16 28.75 -35.07
C THR A 4 5.41 27.55 -34.50
N LEU A 5 5.40 26.42 -35.22
CA LEU A 5 4.76 25.17 -34.79
C LEU A 5 5.52 24.49 -33.64
N CYS A 6 6.86 24.51 -33.66
CA CYS A 6 7.68 23.94 -32.58
C CYS A 6 7.53 24.68 -31.24
N ALA A 7 7.39 26.02 -31.27
CA ALA A 7 7.21 26.81 -30.05
C ALA A 7 5.87 26.53 -29.35
N ALA A 8 4.82 26.22 -30.13
CA ALA A 8 3.50 25.87 -29.59
C ALA A 8 3.48 24.48 -28.93
N LEU A 9 4.29 23.52 -29.43
CA LEU A 9 4.40 22.17 -28.86
C LEU A 9 5.12 22.13 -27.51
N LEU A 10 6.08 23.03 -27.27
CA LEU A 10 6.79 23.15 -25.99
C LEU A 10 5.93 23.78 -24.88
N ALA A 11 4.95 24.63 -25.23
CA ALA A 11 4.08 25.29 -24.26
C ALA A 11 2.97 24.37 -23.70
N LEU A 12 2.70 23.22 -24.34
CA LEU A 12 1.74 22.23 -23.85
C LEU A 12 2.34 21.19 -22.88
N ALA A 13 3.67 21.13 -22.75
CA ALA A 13 4.33 20.22 -21.83
C ALA A 13 4.34 20.80 -20.40
N ALA A 14 3.17 20.83 -19.76
CA ALA A 14 3.11 21.13 -18.33
C ALA A 14 3.87 20.03 -17.55
N PRO A 15 4.75 20.39 -16.60
CA PRO A 15 5.41 19.40 -15.77
C PRO A 15 4.36 18.61 -14.97
N GLY A 16 4.35 17.28 -15.12
CA GLY A 16 3.58 16.41 -14.25
C GLY A 16 4.21 16.40 -12.86
N HIS A 17 3.53 16.96 -11.87
CA HIS A 17 3.96 16.83 -10.47
C HIS A 17 3.65 15.42 -9.97
N ALA A 18 4.56 14.82 -9.21
CA ALA A 18 4.29 13.57 -8.51
C ALA A 18 3.21 13.86 -7.45
N GLN A 19 2.02 13.28 -7.64
CA GLN A 19 0.92 13.40 -6.70
C GLN A 19 0.85 12.12 -5.85
N VAL A 20 0.89 12.29 -4.53
CA VAL A 20 0.49 11.23 -3.60
C VAL A 20 -1.02 11.35 -3.41
N PRO A 21 -1.80 10.29 -3.70
CA PRO A 21 -3.24 10.31 -3.48
C PRO A 21 -3.57 10.56 -2.01
N ASP A 22 -4.67 11.27 -1.74
CA ASP A 22 -5.16 11.50 -0.38
C ASP A 22 -5.40 10.19 0.39
N GLU A 23 -5.88 9.15 -0.32
CA GLU A 23 -5.99 7.79 0.19
C GLU A 23 -5.03 6.87 -0.57
N LEU A 24 -3.80 6.76 -0.04
CA LEU A 24 -2.75 5.92 -0.60
C LEU A 24 -3.03 4.41 -0.41
N ALA A 25 -3.51 4.05 0.77
CA ALA A 25 -3.72 2.68 1.19
C ALA A 25 -4.94 2.57 2.10
N TYR A 26 -5.73 1.53 1.85
CA TYR A 26 -6.84 1.11 2.69
C TYR A 26 -6.53 -0.27 3.28
N ALA A 27 -6.78 -0.45 4.58
CA ALA A 27 -6.61 -1.72 5.26
C ALA A 27 -7.90 -2.15 5.96
N ASP A 28 -8.23 -3.44 5.87
CA ASP A 28 -9.41 -4.03 6.51
C ASP A 28 -9.15 -5.46 6.99
N LEU A 29 -9.83 -5.85 8.06
CA LEU A 29 -9.77 -7.20 8.62
C LEU A 29 -11.02 -7.98 8.22
N ASN A 30 -10.84 -8.90 7.28
CA ASN A 30 -11.89 -9.79 6.83
C ASN A 30 -12.02 -10.98 7.79
N ALA A 31 -13.25 -11.28 8.20
CA ALA A 31 -13.53 -12.43 9.04
C ALA A 31 -13.14 -13.73 8.32
N GLY A 32 -12.42 -14.60 9.03
CA GLY A 32 -12.17 -15.98 8.61
C GLY A 32 -12.97 -16.93 9.49
N TRP A 33 -12.29 -17.88 10.11
CA TRP A 33 -12.90 -18.92 10.93
C TRP A 33 -12.32 -18.93 12.35
N ARG A 34 -12.94 -19.73 13.21
CA ARG A 34 -12.48 -19.98 14.57
C ARG A 34 -12.22 -21.47 14.78
N ASP A 35 -11.19 -21.77 15.55
CA ASP A 35 -10.84 -23.11 16.00
C ASP A 35 -10.46 -23.05 17.48
N GLY A 36 -11.41 -23.44 18.35
CA GLY A 36 -11.30 -23.25 19.79
C GLY A 36 -11.06 -21.79 20.18
N HIS A 37 -9.91 -21.51 20.79
CA HIS A 37 -9.48 -20.15 21.17
C HIS A 37 -8.72 -19.41 20.07
N THR A 38 -8.50 -20.03 18.91
CA THR A 38 -7.81 -19.42 17.77
C THR A 38 -8.84 -18.76 16.84
N HIS A 39 -8.59 -17.50 16.49
CA HIS A 39 -9.34 -16.80 15.45
C HIS A 39 -8.42 -16.53 14.27
N VAL A 40 -8.79 -17.03 13.09
CA VAL A 40 -8.10 -16.74 11.83
C VAL A 40 -8.87 -15.65 11.09
N ALA A 41 -8.18 -14.56 10.75
CA ALA A 41 -8.71 -13.46 9.96
C ALA A 41 -7.73 -13.08 8.83
N GLY A 42 -8.26 -12.51 7.76
CA GLY A 42 -7.46 -11.99 6.65
C GLY A 42 -7.26 -10.48 6.79
N LEU A 43 -6.04 -9.99 6.54
CA LEU A 43 -5.78 -8.56 6.40
C LEU A 43 -5.73 -8.21 4.91
N THR A 44 -6.72 -7.46 4.44
CA THR A 44 -6.73 -6.94 3.07
C THR A 44 -6.11 -5.55 3.05
N ILE A 45 -5.14 -5.35 2.15
CA ILE A 45 -4.54 -4.05 1.87
C ILE A 45 -4.81 -3.70 0.41
N ARG A 46 -5.53 -2.61 0.17
CA ARG A 46 -5.78 -2.06 -1.17
C ARG A 46 -4.94 -0.80 -1.32
N LEU A 47 -4.18 -0.71 -2.40
CA LEU A 47 -3.34 0.44 -2.71
C LEU A 47 -3.95 1.25 -3.85
N ALA A 48 -3.70 2.54 -3.86
CA ALA A 48 -4.03 3.39 -5.00
C ALA A 48 -3.36 2.87 -6.30
N PRO A 49 -3.93 3.15 -7.48
CA PRO A 49 -3.38 2.66 -8.75
C PRO A 49 -1.89 2.99 -8.94
N GLY A 50 -1.12 2.01 -9.39
CA GLY A 50 0.32 2.15 -9.63
C GLY A 50 1.21 1.97 -8.39
N TRP A 51 0.63 2.03 -7.19
CA TRP A 51 1.36 1.85 -5.94
C TRP A 51 1.57 0.39 -5.59
N LYS A 52 2.69 0.14 -4.92
CA LYS A 52 3.10 -1.19 -4.43
C LYS A 52 3.59 -1.03 -3.01
N THR A 53 3.41 -2.08 -2.22
CA THR A 53 4.02 -2.21 -0.90
C THR A 53 4.94 -3.42 -0.90
N TYR A 54 5.79 -3.51 0.12
CA TYR A 54 6.70 -4.64 0.27
C TYR A 54 6.01 -5.83 0.93
N TRP A 55 6.51 -7.02 0.59
CA TRP A 55 6.15 -8.26 1.28
C TRP A 55 7.21 -8.63 2.33
N ARG A 56 7.16 -9.85 2.86
CA ARG A 56 8.08 -10.35 3.89
C ARG A 56 9.56 -10.13 3.55
N VAL A 57 9.95 -10.33 2.29
CA VAL A 57 11.33 -10.17 1.80
C VAL A 57 11.36 -9.03 0.78
N PRO A 58 11.79 -7.82 1.17
CA PRO A 58 11.57 -6.61 0.37
C PRO A 58 12.72 -6.28 -0.60
N GLY A 59 13.78 -7.10 -0.63
CA GLY A 59 15.03 -6.81 -1.36
C GLY A 59 15.92 -5.80 -0.63
N GLU A 60 17.02 -5.37 -1.26
CA GLU A 60 18.02 -4.50 -0.61
C GLU A 60 17.49 -3.12 -0.18
N ALA A 61 16.61 -2.52 -0.96
CA ALA A 61 16.15 -1.15 -0.74
C ALA A 61 14.80 -1.05 -0.03
N GLY A 62 14.20 -2.17 0.37
CA GLY A 62 12.82 -2.19 0.85
C GLY A 62 12.67 -2.39 2.36
N ILE A 63 11.50 -2.02 2.87
CA ILE A 63 11.17 -2.11 4.31
C ILE A 63 10.04 -3.13 4.45
N PRO A 64 10.24 -4.23 5.21
CA PRO A 64 9.18 -5.22 5.41
C PRO A 64 8.07 -4.62 6.29
N PRO A 65 6.82 -5.07 6.13
CA PRO A 65 5.72 -4.61 6.99
C PRO A 65 5.95 -5.07 8.44
N VAL A 66 5.65 -4.18 9.37
CA VAL A 66 5.75 -4.41 10.82
C VAL A 66 4.35 -4.35 11.42
N PHE A 67 3.99 -5.37 12.19
CA PHE A 67 2.71 -5.44 12.90
C PHE A 67 2.95 -5.25 14.39
N ASN A 68 2.31 -4.25 14.99
CA ASN A 68 2.38 -3.99 16.42
C ASN A 68 1.03 -4.34 17.08
N TRP A 69 1.05 -5.34 17.95
CA TRP A 69 -0.14 -5.83 18.67
C TRP A 69 -0.19 -5.38 20.14
N SER A 70 0.73 -4.50 20.57
CA SER A 70 0.83 -4.06 21.98
C SER A 70 -0.41 -3.33 22.49
N GLY A 71 -1.26 -2.79 21.60
CA GLY A 71 -2.54 -2.17 21.95
C GLY A 71 -3.71 -3.16 22.07
N SER A 72 -3.50 -4.45 21.80
CA SER A 72 -4.56 -5.46 21.84
C SER A 72 -4.92 -5.84 23.27
N SER A 73 -6.22 -5.98 23.55
CA SER A 73 -6.74 -6.57 24.78
C SER A 73 -7.27 -7.98 24.52
N ASN A 74 -7.09 -8.91 25.46
CA ASN A 74 -7.62 -10.28 25.37
C ASN A 74 -7.07 -11.09 24.17
N VAL A 75 -5.83 -10.82 23.77
CA VAL A 75 -5.11 -11.56 22.74
C VAL A 75 -3.83 -12.12 23.36
N ALA A 76 -3.74 -13.45 23.50
CA ALA A 76 -2.59 -14.09 24.13
C ALA A 76 -1.35 -14.14 23.20
N ALA A 77 -1.56 -14.35 21.90
CA ALA A 77 -0.50 -14.37 20.90
C ALA A 77 -1.07 -14.06 19.52
N VAL A 78 -0.22 -13.58 18.60
CA VAL A 78 -0.55 -13.39 17.19
C VAL A 78 0.51 -14.03 16.31
N ARG A 79 0.08 -14.77 15.28
CA ARG A 79 0.95 -15.31 14.23
C ARG A 79 0.55 -14.71 12.89
N VAL A 80 1.49 -14.03 12.25
CA VAL A 80 1.28 -13.44 10.92
C VAL A 80 1.72 -14.43 9.85
N HIS A 81 0.79 -14.74 8.94
CA HIS A 81 1.05 -15.51 7.73
C HIS A 81 1.12 -14.54 6.55
N PHE A 82 2.11 -14.76 5.68
CA PHE A 82 2.42 -14.00 4.48
C PHE A 82 2.34 -14.94 3.29
#